data_AF-A0A9Q5G9F4-F1
#
_entry.id   AF-A0A9Q5G9F4-F1
#
_cell.length_a   1.000
_cell.length_b   1.000
_cell.length_c   1.000
_cell.angle_alpha   90.00
_cell.angle_beta   90.00
_cell.angle_gamma   90.00
#
_symmetry.space_group_name_H-M   'P 1'
#
loop_
_entity.id
_entity.type
_entity.pdbx_description
1 polymer ?
#
loop_
_entity_poly.entity_id
_entity_poly.type
_entity_poly.pdbx_seq_one_letter_code
_entity_poly.pdbx_strand_id
1 'polypeptide(L)' 'MTDLIHVYSEIGKLETVMLHRPGRELENLSPDILNRMLIDDIPYLKIAQKEHDY' A
#
# COMPACT_ATOMS: atom_id res chain seq x y z
N MET A 1 14.02 28.14 -4.12
CA MET A 1 13.34 27.30 -3.13
C MET A 1 12.57 26.27 -3.92
N THR A 2 13.04 25.03 -3.96
CA THR A 2 12.26 23.93 -4.51
C THR A 2 11.17 23.61 -3.50
N ASP A 3 9.90 23.76 -3.89
CA ASP A 3 8.78 23.30 -3.08
C ASP A 3 9.00 21.83 -2.71
N LEU A 4 8.89 21.51 -1.41
CA LEU A 4 9.17 20.18 -0.88
C LEU A 4 8.22 19.11 -1.45
N ILE A 5 7.00 19.51 -1.83
CA ILE A 5 5.97 18.66 -2.44
C ILE A 5 5.27 19.48 -3.52
N HIS A 6 5.14 18.92 -4.73
CA HIS A 6 4.54 19.59 -5.89
C HIS A 6 3.47 18.69 -6.55
N VAL A 7 2.23 18.78 -6.07
CA VAL A 7 1.09 17.97 -6.54
C VAL A 7 -0.11 18.89 -6.80
N TYR A 8 -0.30 19.27 -8.07
CA TYR A 8 -1.40 20.16 -8.51
C TYR A 8 -2.30 19.52 -9.59
N SER A 9 -2.04 18.26 -9.95
CA SER A 9 -2.80 17.51 -10.96
C SER A 9 -2.74 16.02 -10.63
N GLU A 10 -3.86 15.32 -10.84
CA GLU A 10 -3.97 13.86 -10.70
C GLU A 10 -3.54 13.10 -11.96
N ILE A 11 -3.34 13.79 -13.09
CA ILE A 11 -3.07 13.19 -14.43
C ILE A 11 -1.80 13.69 -15.10
N GLY A 12 -1.06 14.60 -14.45
CA GLY A 12 0.21 15.11 -14.94
C GLY A 12 1.28 14.00 -14.99
N LYS A 13 2.44 14.32 -15.57
CA LYS A 13 3.58 13.38 -15.56
C LYS A 13 4.02 13.15 -14.10
N LEU A 14 4.00 11.90 -13.66
CA LEU A 14 4.47 11.51 -12.35
C LEU A 14 6.00 11.56 -12.29
N GLU A 15 6.56 12.34 -11.37
CA GLU A 15 8.01 12.49 -11.18
C GLU A 15 8.53 11.70 -9.98
N THR A 16 7.78 11.66 -8.88
CA THR A 16 8.14 10.94 -7.66
C THR A 16 6.89 10.39 -7.00
N VAL A 17 6.98 9.18 -6.45
CA VAL A 17 5.89 8.50 -5.74
C VAL A 17 6.43 7.80 -4.50
N MET A 18 5.62 7.72 -3.46
CA MET A 18 5.89 6.95 -2.26
C MET A 18 5.02 5.69 -2.26
N LEU A 19 5.65 4.54 -2.03
CA LEU A 19 4.99 3.24 -1.97
C LEU A 19 5.35 2.56 -0.64
N HIS A 20 4.45 1.70 -0.13
CA HIS A 20 4.71 0.84 1.01
C HIS A 20 4.54 -0.61 0.59
N ARG A 21 5.63 -1.37 0.63
CA ARG A 21 5.63 -2.79 0.28
C ARG A 21 5.00 -3.59 1.43
N PRO A 22 4.00 -4.46 1.18
CA PRO A 22 3.39 -5.27 2.22
C PRO A 22 4.42 -6.14 2.95
N GLY A 23 4.40 -6.08 4.28
CA GLY A 23 5.29 -6.82 5.17
C GLY A 23 4.55 -7.79 6.09
N ARG A 24 5.20 -8.13 7.21
CA ARG A 24 4.69 -9.10 8.18
C ARG A 24 3.42 -8.65 8.89
N GLU A 25 3.02 -7.39 8.74
CA GLU A 25 1.71 -6.91 9.20
C GLU A 25 0.55 -7.76 8.66
N LEU A 26 0.68 -8.31 7.44
CA LEU A 26 -0.35 -9.18 6.85
C LEU A 26 -0.46 -10.54 7.54
N GLU A 27 0.60 -11.02 8.18
CA GLU A 27 0.59 -12.30 8.92
C GLU A 27 -0.14 -12.19 10.26
N ASN A 28 -0.36 -10.97 10.76
CA ASN A 28 -1.04 -10.73 12.04
C ASN A 28 -2.56 -10.61 11.88
N LEU A 29 -3.08 -10.77 10.67
CA LEU A 29 -4.50 -10.69 10.38
C LEU A 29 -5.21 -11.98 10.82
N SER A 30 -6.21 -11.83 11.68
CA SER A 30 -7.11 -12.91 12.09
C SER A 30 -8.56 -12.57 11.75
N PRO A 31 -9.43 -13.57 11.52
CA PRO A 31 -10.83 -13.33 11.19
C PRO A 31 -11.56 -12.41 12.17
N ASP A 32 -11.21 -12.47 13.45
CA ASP A 32 -11.85 -11.70 14.53
C ASP A 32 -11.60 -10.19 14.44
N ILE A 33 -10.51 -9.76 13.79
CA ILE A 33 -10.09 -8.35 13.73
C ILE A 33 -10.26 -7.71 12.35
N LEU A 34 -10.54 -8.49 11.30
CA LEU A 34 -10.65 -7.99 9.91
C LEU A 34 -11.63 -6.81 9.77
N ASN A 35 -12.84 -6.97 10.31
CA ASN A 35 -13.87 -5.92 10.30
C ASN A 35 -13.42 -4.62 10.99
N ARG A 36 -12.59 -4.74 12.03
CA ARG A 36 -12.03 -3.57 12.74
C ARG A 36 -10.87 -2.93 11.97
N MET A 37 -10.14 -3.74 11.20
CA MET A 37 -9.01 -3.30 10.39
C MET A 37 -9.42 -2.77 9.01
N LEU A 38 -10.71 -2.78 8.68
CA LEU A 38 -11.25 -2.35 7.37
C LEU A 38 -10.64 -3.17 6.21
N ILE A 39 -10.40 -4.46 6.45
CA ILE A 39 -9.86 -5.40 5.48
C ILE A 39 -10.96 -6.39 5.10
N ASP A 40 -11.20 -6.54 3.81
CA ASP A 40 -12.26 -7.39 3.28
C ASP A 40 -11.89 -8.89 3.30
N ASP A 41 -10.61 -9.24 3.13
CA ASP A 41 -10.11 -10.63 3.11
C ASP A 41 -8.64 -10.71 3.58
N ILE A 42 -8.17 -11.89 4.00
CA ILE A 42 -6.78 -12.12 4.45
C ILE A 42 -5.86 -12.30 3.23
N PRO A 43 -4.98 -11.33 2.92
CA PRO A 43 -4.04 -11.46 1.80
C PRO A 43 -2.93 -12.45 2.12
N TYR A 44 -2.52 -13.22 1.11
CA TYR A 44 -1.33 -14.07 1.22
C TYR A 44 -0.06 -13.26 0.93
N LEU A 45 0.72 -12.99 1.98
CA LEU A 45 1.90 -12.11 1.96
C LEU A 45 2.82 -12.35 0.77
N LYS A 46 3.16 -13.61 0.46
CA LYS A 46 4.09 -13.94 -0.63
C LYS A 46 3.57 -13.51 -2.00
N ILE A 47 2.26 -13.65 -2.23
CA ILE A 47 1.64 -13.25 -3.50
C ILE A 47 1.44 -11.74 -3.53
N ALA A 48 0.96 -11.12 -2.45
CA ALA A 48 0.81 -9.67 -2.34
C ALA A 48 2.14 -8.93 -2.60
N GLN A 49 3.25 -9.44 -2.07
CA GLN A 49 4.58 -8.92 -2.36
C GLN A 49 4.97 -9.09 -3.83
N LYS A 50 4.73 -10.26 -4.42
CA LYS A 50 5.01 -10.52 -5.83
C LYS A 50 4.21 -9.60 -6.76
N GLU A 51 2.94 -9.34 -6.44
CA GLU A 51 2.06 -8.45 -7.18
C GLU A 51 2.49 -6.98 -7.03
N HIS A 52 2.88 -6.56 -5.82
CA HIS A 52 3.38 -5.21 -5.58
C HIS A 52 4.73 -4.94 -6.28
N ASP A 53 5.58 -5.97 -6.41
CA ASP A 53 6.91 -5.85 -7.04
C ASP A 53 6.85 -5.92 -8.59
N TYR A 54 5.70 -6.27 -9.18
CA TYR A 54 5.48 -6.40 -10.64
C TYR A 54 4.91 -5.12 -11.26
#